data_AF-A0A2V6P803-F1
#
_entry.id   AF-A0A2V6P803-F1
#
_cell.length_a   1.000
_cell.length_b   1.000
_cell.length_c   1.000
_cell.angle_alpha   90.00
_cell.angle_beta   90.00
_cell.angle_gamma   90.00
#
_symmetry.space_group_name_H-M   'P 1'
#
loop_
_entity.id
_entity.type
_entity.pdbx_description
1 polymer ?
#
loop_
_entity_poly.entity_id
_entity_poly.type
_entity_poly.pdbx_seq_one_letter_code
_entity_poly.pdbx_strand_id
1 'polypeptide(L)'
;LFLLLSGVLAWTTTNSNLTQRFNEYYNAVAAAEAATEKVFARIARDFQNSGVTGVDGSLSSYGSLVPTPGEVSDWADYEFDDPSGVLNATYAAKLTAWQYTELNWKYSGFKGYASTYRVISNARNTAWGHNITSAVRQEIQIASIPLFEFGVFYALDLEICPNPHDMTFNGRVHSNGSIYCEPSSPRIVAFLDHVTAAQKILHNNSPNDPNVRTLGTITYQAEHDWNVSSLNLPLGTDNNPTNLHALIEIPPGSEPINSLVGLQRYFNKADLVILVSNTTVTAKSCASN
;
A
#
# COMPACT_ATOMS: atom_id res chain seq x y z
N LEU A 1 -32.74 -50.78 -24.75
CA LEU A 1 -33.20 -49.87 -23.67
C LEU A 1 -32.16 -49.72 -22.56
N PHE A 2 -31.69 -50.81 -21.93
CA PHE A 2 -30.68 -50.77 -20.87
C PHE A 2 -29.34 -50.11 -21.26
N LEU A 3 -28.83 -50.34 -22.48
CA LEU A 3 -27.58 -49.72 -22.97
C LEU A 3 -27.68 -48.21 -23.14
N LEU A 4 -28.86 -47.71 -23.55
CA LEU A 4 -29.12 -46.27 -23.66
C LEU A 4 -29.20 -45.63 -22.28
N LEU A 5 -29.91 -46.27 -21.34
CA LEU A 5 -29.99 -45.81 -19.96
C LEU A 5 -28.61 -45.77 -19.30
N SER A 6 -27.79 -46.81 -19.45
CA SER A 6 -26.43 -46.84 -18.90
C SER A 6 -25.54 -45.75 -19.51
N GLY A 7 -25.67 -45.50 -20.81
CA GLY A 7 -24.95 -44.42 -21.50
C GLY A 7 -25.32 -43.04 -20.96
N VAL A 8 -26.62 -42.76 -20.77
CA VAL A 8 -27.10 -41.49 -20.21
C VAL A 8 -26.67 -41.33 -18.75
N LEU A 9 -26.78 -42.38 -17.92
CA LEU A 9 -26.33 -42.33 -16.53
C LEU A 9 -24.82 -42.08 -16.42
N ALA A 10 -24.01 -42.73 -17.24
CA ALA A 10 -22.57 -42.51 -17.29
C ALA A 10 -22.23 -41.08 -17.70
N TRP A 11 -22.93 -40.54 -18.70
CA TRP A 11 -22.76 -39.15 -19.14
C TRP A 11 -23.14 -38.14 -18.05
N THR A 12 -24.31 -38.29 -17.43
CA THR A 12 -24.77 -37.43 -16.33
C THR A 12 -23.81 -37.47 -15.14
N THR A 13 -23.34 -38.67 -14.76
CA THR A 13 -22.36 -38.84 -13.67
C THR A 13 -21.04 -38.14 -14.00
N THR A 14 -20.56 -38.30 -15.25
CA THR A 14 -19.33 -37.66 -15.71
C THR A 14 -19.45 -36.13 -15.66
N ASN A 15 -20.55 -35.56 -16.17
CA ASN A 15 -20.78 -34.12 -16.13
C ASN A 15 -20.88 -33.60 -14.69
N SER A 16 -21.59 -34.32 -13.81
CA SER A 16 -21.71 -33.94 -12.40
C SER A 16 -20.34 -33.92 -11.71
N ASN A 17 -19.50 -34.94 -11.94
CA ASN A 17 -18.14 -35.00 -11.41
C ASN A 17 -17.26 -33.87 -11.97
N LEU A 18 -17.36 -33.56 -13.26
CA LEU A 18 -16.60 -32.45 -13.86
C LEU A 18 -16.99 -31.11 -13.25
N THR A 19 -18.28 -30.84 -13.07
CA THR A 19 -18.77 -29.62 -12.43
C THR A 19 -18.30 -29.52 -10.97
N GLN A 20 -18.37 -30.61 -10.21
CA GLN A 20 -17.88 -30.63 -8.82
C GLN A 20 -16.39 -30.32 -8.74
N ARG A 21 -15.57 -30.98 -9.57
CA ARG A 21 -14.12 -30.74 -9.63
C ARG A 21 -13.79 -29.32 -10.04
N PHE A 22 -14.57 -28.75 -10.96
CA PHE A 22 -14.42 -27.36 -11.38
C PHE A 22 -14.67 -26.41 -10.19
N ASN A 23 -15.78 -26.58 -9.47
CA ASN A 23 -16.06 -25.76 -8.29
C ASN A 23 -14.99 -25.93 -7.21
N GLU A 24 -14.56 -27.17 -6.97
CA GLU A 24 -13.53 -27.47 -5.97
C GLU A 24 -12.18 -26.82 -6.29
N TYR A 25 -11.82 -26.75 -7.57
CA TYR A 25 -10.64 -26.02 -8.01
C TYR A 25 -10.69 -24.55 -7.60
N TYR A 26 -11.80 -23.84 -7.84
CA TYR A 26 -11.94 -22.43 -7.47
C TYR A 26 -12.00 -22.22 -5.95
N ASN A 27 -12.65 -23.13 -5.23
CA ASN A 27 -12.67 -23.13 -3.77
C ASN A 27 -11.24 -23.28 -3.20
N ALA A 28 -10.46 -24.22 -3.72
CA ALA A 28 -9.07 -24.41 -3.34
C ALA A 28 -8.19 -23.21 -3.73
N VAL A 29 -8.43 -22.56 -4.88
CA VAL A 29 -7.74 -21.31 -5.23
C VAL A 29 -8.04 -20.20 -4.22
N ALA A 30 -9.32 -20.01 -3.87
CA ALA A 30 -9.73 -18.99 -2.90
C ALA A 30 -9.15 -19.27 -1.50
N ALA A 31 -9.08 -20.53 -1.09
CA ALA A 31 -8.43 -20.93 0.15
C ALA A 31 -6.91 -20.64 0.13
N ALA A 32 -6.23 -21.01 -0.95
CA ALA A 32 -4.81 -20.70 -1.12
C ALA A 32 -4.55 -19.19 -1.14
N GLU A 33 -5.42 -18.41 -1.78
CA GLU A 33 -5.38 -16.94 -1.76
C GLU A 33 -5.53 -16.40 -0.34
N ALA A 34 -6.50 -16.89 0.44
CA ALA A 34 -6.69 -16.50 1.83
C ALA A 34 -5.44 -16.76 2.69
N ALA A 35 -4.73 -17.87 2.45
CA ALA A 35 -3.46 -18.15 3.12
C ALA A 35 -2.35 -17.16 2.73
N THR A 36 -2.22 -16.84 1.44
CA THR A 36 -1.25 -15.84 0.99
C THR A 36 -1.58 -14.43 1.49
N GLU A 37 -2.85 -14.05 1.51
CA GLU A 37 -3.34 -12.76 2.02
C GLU A 37 -3.12 -12.61 3.53
N LYS A 38 -3.23 -13.71 4.29
CA LYS A 38 -2.90 -13.71 5.72
C LYS A 38 -1.43 -13.35 5.97
N VAL A 39 -0.52 -13.89 5.16
CA VAL A 39 0.90 -13.53 5.21
C VAL A 39 1.12 -12.08 4.75
N PHE A 40 0.47 -11.65 3.66
CA PHE A 40 0.55 -10.27 3.17
C PHE A 40 0.11 -9.27 4.24
N ALA A 41 -1.04 -9.48 4.88
CA ALA A 41 -1.55 -8.63 5.94
C ALA A 41 -0.56 -8.53 7.12
N ARG A 42 0.09 -9.65 7.46
CA ARG A 42 1.14 -9.66 8.48
C ARG A 42 2.38 -8.86 8.05
N ILE A 43 2.87 -9.04 6.82
CA ILE A 43 3.99 -8.27 6.26
C ILE A 43 3.67 -6.77 6.29
N ALA A 44 2.49 -6.38 5.81
CA ALA A 44 2.05 -4.99 5.78
C ALA A 44 2.04 -4.36 7.18
N ARG A 45 1.48 -5.09 8.16
CA ARG A 45 1.45 -4.64 9.56
C ARG A 45 2.85 -4.49 10.15
N ASP A 46 3.71 -5.50 9.98
CA ASP A 46 5.07 -5.47 10.54
C ASP A 46 5.91 -4.35 9.87
N PHE A 47 5.72 -4.11 8.57
CA PHE A 47 6.34 -2.99 7.85
C PHE A 47 5.85 -1.63 8.33
N GLN A 48 4.54 -1.45 8.53
CA GLN A 48 3.99 -0.19 9.03
C GLN A 48 4.46 0.14 10.45
N ASN A 49 4.66 -0.87 11.30
CA ASN A 49 5.05 -0.67 12.70
C ASN A 49 6.56 -0.47 12.87
N SER A 50 7.38 -1.21 12.14
CA SER A 50 8.83 -1.31 12.42
C SER A 50 9.69 -1.26 11.16
N GLY A 51 9.12 -0.89 10.01
CA GLY A 51 9.80 -0.84 8.73
C GLY A 51 10.33 -2.20 8.29
N VAL A 52 11.35 -2.18 7.43
CA VAL A 52 11.96 -3.40 6.88
C VAL A 52 12.56 -4.31 7.96
N THR A 53 13.09 -3.73 9.05
CA THR A 53 13.67 -4.48 10.16
C THR A 53 12.64 -5.37 10.85
N GLY A 54 11.39 -4.90 11.00
CA GLY A 54 10.30 -5.71 11.55
C GLY A 54 9.91 -6.89 10.66
N VAL A 55 9.88 -6.65 9.35
CA VAL A 55 9.59 -7.68 8.35
C VAL A 55 10.70 -8.73 8.33
N ASP A 56 11.97 -8.30 8.26
CA ASP A 56 13.12 -9.21 8.24
C ASP A 56 13.22 -10.03 9.53
N GLY A 57 12.97 -9.42 10.69
CA GLY A 57 12.97 -10.11 11.97
C GLY A 57 11.83 -11.13 12.13
N SER A 58 10.72 -10.94 11.41
CA SER A 58 9.56 -11.84 11.45
C SER A 58 9.52 -12.84 10.29
N LEU A 59 10.46 -12.76 9.34
CA LEU A 59 10.40 -13.50 8.07
C LEU A 59 10.25 -15.02 8.26
N SER A 60 10.98 -15.61 9.21
CA SER A 60 10.90 -17.05 9.51
C SER A 60 9.57 -17.47 10.13
N SER A 61 8.80 -16.54 10.71
CA SER A 61 7.48 -16.81 11.31
C SER A 61 6.34 -16.77 10.31
N TYR A 62 6.55 -16.15 9.14
CA TYR A 62 5.50 -16.04 8.12
C TYR A 62 5.13 -17.40 7.54
N GLY A 63 6.07 -18.33 7.51
CA GLY A 63 5.82 -19.65 6.95
C GLY A 63 4.83 -20.51 7.74
N SER A 64 4.58 -20.19 9.02
CA SER A 64 3.58 -20.89 9.83
C SER A 64 2.19 -20.22 9.79
N LEU A 65 2.00 -19.20 8.96
CA LEU A 65 0.72 -18.50 8.86
C LEU A 65 -0.16 -19.17 7.81
N VAL A 66 -1.16 -19.90 8.29
CA VAL A 66 -2.24 -20.47 7.49
C VAL A 66 -3.59 -20.14 8.16
N PRO A 67 -4.70 -20.03 7.40
CA PRO A 67 -6.03 -19.88 7.96
C PRO A 67 -6.36 -21.03 8.91
N THR A 68 -7.03 -20.73 10.02
CA THR A 68 -7.33 -21.74 11.05
C THR A 68 -8.83 -21.82 11.34
N PRO A 69 -9.34 -22.99 11.79
CA PRO A 69 -10.74 -23.15 12.18
C PRO A 69 -11.18 -22.21 13.33
N GLY A 70 -10.23 -21.73 14.14
CA GLY A 70 -10.49 -20.76 15.20
C GLY A 70 -10.80 -19.35 14.69
N GLU A 71 -10.44 -19.04 13.44
CA GLU A 71 -10.76 -17.77 12.78
C GLU A 71 -12.09 -17.88 12.04
N VAL A 72 -12.26 -18.93 11.23
CA VAL A 72 -13.49 -19.29 10.53
C VAL A 72 -13.59 -20.80 10.50
N SER A 73 -14.74 -21.35 10.89
CA SER A 73 -14.96 -22.80 10.98
C SER A 73 -14.68 -23.55 9.69
N ASP A 74 -14.97 -22.93 8.55
CA ASP A 74 -14.88 -23.53 7.21
C ASP A 74 -13.44 -23.91 6.85
N TRP A 75 -12.43 -23.29 7.49
CA TRP A 75 -11.03 -23.68 7.32
C TRP A 75 -10.72 -25.08 7.86
N ALA A 76 -11.60 -25.70 8.65
CA ALA A 76 -11.45 -27.09 9.09
C ALA A 76 -11.52 -28.09 7.93
N ASP A 77 -12.18 -27.70 6.83
CA ASP A 77 -12.31 -28.54 5.65
C ASP A 77 -11.07 -28.45 4.76
N TYR A 78 -10.13 -27.54 5.01
CA TYR A 78 -8.96 -27.31 4.17
C TYR A 78 -7.65 -27.76 4.83
N GLU A 79 -6.77 -28.30 4.00
CA GLU A 79 -5.37 -28.52 4.35
C GLU A 79 -4.51 -27.58 3.51
N PHE A 80 -3.59 -26.89 4.17
CA PHE A 80 -2.64 -25.97 3.56
C PHE A 80 -1.24 -26.57 3.58
N ASP A 81 -0.49 -26.39 2.51
CA ASP A 81 0.91 -26.78 2.45
C ASP A 81 1.75 -25.78 1.64
N ASP A 82 3.05 -25.81 1.89
CA ASP A 82 4.00 -25.05 1.11
C ASP A 82 4.38 -25.80 -0.19
N PRO A 83 5.09 -25.18 -1.15
CA PRO A 83 5.52 -25.83 -2.39
C PRO A 83 6.47 -27.02 -2.20
N SER A 84 6.99 -27.25 -0.99
CA SER A 84 7.81 -28.41 -0.64
C SER A 84 7.00 -29.54 0.00
N GLY A 85 5.68 -29.35 0.19
CA GLY A 85 4.74 -30.31 0.76
C GLY A 85 4.70 -30.31 2.28
N VAL A 86 5.22 -29.26 2.95
CA VAL A 86 5.13 -29.13 4.41
C VAL A 86 3.71 -28.72 4.78
N LEU A 87 3.03 -29.57 5.56
CA LEU A 87 1.65 -29.31 6.01
C LEU A 87 1.57 -28.16 7.01
N ASN A 88 0.43 -27.47 7.00
CA ASN A 88 0.13 -26.30 7.82
C ASN A 88 1.16 -25.18 7.66
N ALA A 89 1.67 -25.03 6.44
CA ALA A 89 2.69 -24.03 6.12
C ALA A 89 2.36 -23.26 4.85
N THR A 90 2.90 -22.05 4.79
CA THR A 90 2.96 -21.19 3.62
C THR A 90 4.44 -20.94 3.33
N TYR A 91 4.83 -20.85 2.06
CA TYR A 91 6.17 -20.38 1.72
C TYR A 91 6.23 -18.86 1.80
N ALA A 92 7.21 -18.31 2.51
CA ALA A 92 7.50 -16.88 2.52
C ALA A 92 9.01 -16.66 2.47
N ALA A 93 9.48 -15.90 1.48
CA ALA A 93 10.90 -15.62 1.31
C ALA A 93 11.16 -14.22 0.76
N LYS A 94 12.26 -13.61 1.20
CA LYS A 94 12.79 -12.36 0.64
C LYS A 94 13.53 -12.67 -0.67
N LEU A 95 13.12 -12.05 -1.76
CA LEU A 95 13.71 -12.25 -3.09
C LEU A 95 14.85 -11.26 -3.39
N THR A 96 14.69 -10.01 -2.96
CA THR A 96 15.68 -8.96 -3.21
C THR A 96 16.14 -8.33 -1.90
N ALA A 97 17.40 -7.87 -1.87
CA ALA A 97 17.89 -7.10 -0.73
C ALA A 97 17.18 -5.75 -0.66
N TRP A 98 17.05 -5.22 0.57
CA TRP A 98 16.57 -3.85 0.79
C TRP A 98 17.58 -2.86 0.25
N GLN A 99 17.23 -2.19 -0.85
CA GLN A 99 18.15 -1.32 -1.57
C GLN A 99 17.41 -0.17 -2.23
N TYR A 100 18.13 0.91 -2.51
CA TYR A 100 17.61 2.05 -3.25
C TYR A 100 17.51 1.70 -4.74
N THR A 101 16.30 1.70 -5.28
CA THR A 101 15.98 1.26 -6.65
C THR A 101 14.77 2.00 -7.19
N GLU A 102 14.53 1.86 -8.49
CA GLU A 102 13.26 2.23 -9.11
C GLU A 102 12.14 1.33 -8.57
N LEU A 103 10.99 1.97 -8.29
CA LEU A 103 9.80 1.29 -7.80
C LEU A 103 8.97 0.77 -8.97
N ASN A 104 8.14 -0.24 -8.72
CA ASN A 104 7.32 -0.86 -9.75
C ASN A 104 5.83 -0.49 -9.63
N TRP A 105 5.03 -0.99 -10.58
CA TRP A 105 3.57 -0.86 -10.59
C TRP A 105 3.12 0.61 -10.49
N LYS A 106 2.29 0.94 -9.50
CA LYS A 106 1.72 2.28 -9.26
C LYS A 106 2.76 3.37 -8.96
N TYR A 107 3.96 3.00 -8.53
CA TYR A 107 5.03 3.94 -8.20
C TYR A 107 6.16 3.94 -9.25
N SER A 108 5.92 3.38 -10.43
CA SER A 108 6.86 3.47 -11.56
C SER A 108 7.32 4.91 -11.78
N GLY A 109 8.61 5.15 -11.99
CA GLY A 109 9.20 6.50 -12.13
C GLY A 109 9.68 7.12 -10.82
N PHE A 110 9.21 6.65 -9.66
CA PHE A 110 9.83 6.99 -8.38
C PHE A 110 11.02 6.10 -8.07
N LYS A 111 11.95 6.65 -7.29
CA LYS A 111 13.06 5.93 -6.67
C LYS A 111 12.88 5.92 -5.16
N GLY A 112 13.15 4.78 -4.56
CA GLY A 112 13.01 4.59 -3.13
C GLY A 112 13.74 3.36 -2.67
N TYR A 113 13.75 3.13 -1.36
CA TYR A 113 14.23 1.86 -0.86
C TYR A 113 13.13 0.82 -1.00
N ALA A 114 13.43 -0.33 -1.59
CA ALA A 114 12.46 -1.39 -1.79
C ALA A 114 13.07 -2.78 -1.61
N SER A 115 12.20 -3.75 -1.32
CA SER A 115 12.49 -5.18 -1.28
C SER A 115 11.26 -5.95 -1.71
N THR A 116 11.47 -7.03 -2.47
CA THR A 116 10.40 -7.91 -2.94
C THR A 116 10.42 -9.21 -2.15
N TYR A 117 9.24 -9.66 -1.73
CA TYR A 117 9.01 -10.91 -1.03
C TYR A 117 8.10 -11.79 -1.87
N ARG A 118 8.27 -13.10 -1.77
CA ARG A 118 7.41 -14.09 -2.41
C ARG A 118 6.68 -14.88 -1.36
N VAL A 119 5.37 -15.01 -1.57
CA VAL A 119 4.49 -15.83 -0.75
C VAL A 119 3.83 -16.87 -1.67
N ILE A 120 3.84 -18.14 -1.27
CA ILE A 120 3.16 -19.21 -2.00
C ILE A 120 2.46 -20.13 -0.99
N SER A 121 1.17 -20.38 -1.17
CA SER A 121 0.45 -21.41 -0.43
C SER A 121 -0.26 -22.30 -1.43
N ASN A 122 -0.31 -23.60 -1.15
CA ASN A 122 -1.31 -24.46 -1.74
C ASN A 122 -2.38 -24.80 -0.72
N ALA A 123 -3.56 -25.13 -1.23
CA ALA A 123 -4.69 -25.56 -0.44
C ALA A 123 -5.42 -26.69 -1.16
N ARG A 124 -5.96 -27.61 -0.37
CA ARG A 124 -6.88 -28.63 -0.82
C ARG A 124 -8.03 -28.77 0.16
N ASN A 125 -9.22 -29.00 -0.35
CA ASN A 125 -10.36 -29.36 0.47
C ASN A 125 -10.30 -30.87 0.76
N THR A 126 -10.34 -31.22 2.04
CA THR A 126 -10.26 -32.58 2.58
C THR A 126 -11.62 -33.15 2.95
N ALA A 127 -12.67 -32.32 3.01
CA ALA A 127 -14.02 -32.78 3.32
C ALA A 127 -14.63 -33.57 2.14
N TRP A 128 -14.15 -33.34 0.92
CA TRP A 128 -14.70 -33.94 -0.30
C TRP A 128 -13.69 -34.92 -0.93
N GLY A 129 -14.20 -35.92 -1.65
CA GLY A 129 -13.37 -37.01 -2.20
C GLY A 129 -12.48 -36.64 -3.39
N HIS A 130 -12.54 -35.40 -3.88
CA HIS A 130 -11.75 -34.93 -5.02
C HIS A 130 -10.46 -34.30 -4.48
N ASN A 131 -9.33 -35.02 -4.57
CA ASN A 131 -8.01 -34.55 -4.12
C ASN A 131 -7.43 -33.50 -5.10
N ILE A 132 -8.08 -32.33 -5.19
CA ILE A 132 -7.65 -31.20 -6.02
C ILE A 132 -6.88 -30.23 -5.13
N THR A 133 -5.61 -30.02 -5.47
CA THR A 133 -4.77 -29.01 -4.85
C THR A 133 -4.61 -27.84 -5.83
N SER A 134 -4.83 -26.63 -5.32
CA SER A 134 -4.60 -25.38 -6.05
C SER A 134 -3.57 -24.55 -5.31
N ALA A 135 -2.78 -23.77 -6.04
CA ALA A 135 -1.70 -22.95 -5.48
C ALA A 135 -1.85 -21.49 -5.91
N VAL A 136 -1.56 -20.57 -4.99
CA VAL A 136 -1.49 -19.13 -5.26
C VAL A 136 -0.09 -18.65 -4.92
N ARG A 137 0.48 -17.85 -5.82
CA ARG A 137 1.77 -17.16 -5.61
C ARG A 137 1.54 -15.65 -5.70
N GLN A 138 2.05 -14.94 -4.71
CA GLN A 138 2.07 -13.49 -4.67
C GLN A 138 3.51 -12.99 -4.56
N GLU A 139 3.80 -11.89 -5.26
CA GLU A 139 5.03 -11.14 -5.09
C GLU A 139 4.70 -9.75 -4.58
N ILE A 140 5.24 -9.44 -3.41
CA ILE A 140 4.91 -8.25 -2.64
C ILE A 140 6.14 -7.37 -2.60
N GLN A 141 6.07 -6.17 -3.17
CA GLN A 141 7.10 -5.15 -2.98
C GLN A 141 6.69 -4.26 -1.81
N ILE A 142 7.50 -4.25 -0.76
CA ILE A 142 7.46 -3.17 0.24
C ILE A 142 8.41 -2.07 -0.22
N ALA A 143 8.01 -0.82 -0.04
CA ALA A 143 8.77 0.34 -0.48
C ALA A 143 8.68 1.48 0.52
N SER A 144 9.78 2.22 0.65
CA SER A 144 9.86 3.50 1.34
C SER A 144 10.25 4.56 0.31
N ILE A 145 9.31 5.46 0.04
CA ILE A 145 9.43 6.51 -0.96
C ILE A 145 9.85 7.79 -0.24
N PRO A 146 10.95 8.44 -0.64
CA PRO A 146 11.28 9.76 -0.12
C PRO A 146 10.12 10.73 -0.41
N LEU A 147 9.68 11.45 0.63
CA LEU A 147 8.57 12.41 0.51
C LEU A 147 8.82 13.46 -0.58
N PHE A 148 10.07 13.86 -0.76
CA PHE A 148 10.49 14.88 -1.71
C PHE A 148 10.50 14.42 -3.18
N GLU A 149 10.16 13.16 -3.48
CA GLU A 149 9.90 12.73 -4.86
C GLU A 149 8.51 13.15 -5.36
N PHE A 150 7.59 13.49 -4.46
CA PHE A 150 6.31 14.06 -4.84
C PHE A 150 6.47 15.54 -5.18
N GLY A 151 5.83 15.98 -6.26
CA GLY A 151 5.69 17.41 -6.54
C GLY A 151 4.80 18.09 -5.50
N VAL A 152 3.74 17.39 -5.07
CA VAL A 152 2.87 17.81 -3.96
C VAL A 152 2.44 16.59 -3.17
N PHE A 153 2.58 16.65 -1.85
CA PHE A 153 2.05 15.65 -0.93
C PHE A 153 1.27 16.31 0.20
N TYR A 154 0.04 15.86 0.44
CA TYR A 154 -0.79 16.26 1.57
C TYR A 154 -1.21 15.05 2.39
N ALA A 155 -1.05 15.13 3.70
CA ALA A 155 -1.54 14.11 4.63
C ALA A 155 -3.03 14.26 4.97
N LEU A 156 -3.60 15.43 4.69
CA LEU A 156 -5.01 15.78 4.84
C LEU A 156 -5.63 16.04 3.47
N ASP A 157 -6.84 16.60 3.44
CA ASP A 157 -7.42 17.16 2.22
C ASP A 157 -6.50 18.24 1.62
N LEU A 158 -6.38 18.21 0.29
CA LEU A 158 -5.65 19.17 -0.50
C LEU A 158 -6.65 20.05 -1.25
N GLU A 159 -6.50 21.37 -1.13
CA GLU A 159 -7.31 22.33 -1.87
C GLU A 159 -6.46 23.14 -2.85
N ILE A 160 -6.90 23.19 -4.12
CA ILE A 160 -6.24 23.85 -5.24
C ILE A 160 -7.26 24.78 -5.91
N CYS A 161 -7.25 26.05 -5.50
CA CYS A 161 -8.19 27.07 -5.99
C CYS A 161 -7.44 28.32 -6.49
N PRO A 162 -6.60 28.21 -7.55
CA PRO A 162 -5.75 29.32 -7.97
C PRO A 162 -6.54 30.52 -8.51
N ASN A 163 -6.10 31.70 -8.09
CA ASN A 163 -6.61 33.03 -8.47
C ASN A 163 -5.52 34.07 -8.14
N PRO A 164 -5.11 35.00 -9.05
CA PRO A 164 -5.60 35.27 -10.40
C PRO A 164 -4.75 34.66 -11.52
N HIS A 165 -3.90 33.69 -11.21
CA HIS A 165 -2.99 33.07 -12.18
C HIS A 165 -3.29 31.59 -12.39
N ASP A 166 -2.83 31.05 -13.51
CA ASP A 166 -2.87 29.62 -13.79
C ASP A 166 -1.82 28.89 -12.94
N MET A 167 -2.02 27.59 -12.73
CA MET A 167 -1.13 26.75 -11.93
C MET A 167 -0.76 25.48 -12.69
N THR A 168 0.52 25.11 -12.66
CA THR A 168 1.01 23.89 -13.31
C THR A 168 1.84 23.08 -12.32
N PHE A 169 1.53 21.79 -12.21
CA PHE A 169 2.23 20.81 -11.39
C PHE A 169 3.04 19.88 -12.30
N ASN A 170 4.37 19.97 -12.21
CA ASN A 170 5.29 19.22 -13.07
C ASN A 170 5.66 17.83 -12.50
N GLY A 171 5.18 17.48 -11.32
CA GLY A 171 5.45 16.22 -10.66
C GLY A 171 4.19 15.67 -10.00
N ARG A 172 4.30 14.45 -9.46
CA ARG A 172 3.14 13.74 -8.89
C ARG A 172 2.50 14.49 -7.74
N VAL A 173 1.18 14.45 -7.71
CA VAL A 173 0.35 15.04 -6.67
C VAL A 173 -0.36 13.92 -5.91
N HIS A 174 -0.19 13.87 -4.59
CA HIS A 174 -0.87 12.91 -3.73
C HIS A 174 -1.53 13.57 -2.53
N SER A 175 -2.71 13.09 -2.18
CA SER A 175 -3.41 13.43 -0.94
C SER A 175 -3.88 12.17 -0.22
N ASN A 176 -3.55 12.05 1.07
CA ASN A 176 -4.16 11.05 1.97
C ASN A 176 -5.62 11.38 2.30
N GLY A 177 -6.09 12.59 1.99
CA GLY A 177 -7.49 12.99 2.05
C GLY A 177 -8.14 13.00 0.67
N SER A 178 -9.09 13.92 0.50
CA SER A 178 -9.65 14.30 -0.79
C SER A 178 -8.81 15.41 -1.44
N ILE A 179 -8.88 15.53 -2.75
CA ILE A 179 -8.36 16.67 -3.51
C ILE A 179 -9.56 17.49 -3.99
N TYR A 180 -9.65 18.74 -3.56
CA TYR A 180 -10.58 19.75 -4.04
C TYR A 180 -9.84 20.66 -5.00
N CYS A 181 -10.28 20.70 -6.26
CA CYS A 181 -9.64 21.51 -7.28
C CYS A 181 -10.68 22.34 -8.01
N GLU A 182 -10.75 23.63 -7.72
CA GLU A 182 -11.65 24.56 -8.41
C GLU A 182 -10.88 25.84 -8.78
N PRO A 183 -10.12 25.82 -9.90
CA PRO A 183 -9.58 27.06 -10.45
C PRO A 183 -10.72 28.05 -10.73
N SER A 184 -10.55 29.32 -10.37
CA SER A 184 -11.55 30.35 -10.71
C SER A 184 -11.55 30.60 -12.22
N SER A 185 -12.66 30.45 -12.93
CA SER A 185 -12.74 30.75 -14.37
C SER A 185 -12.21 32.16 -14.69
N PRO A 186 -11.35 32.33 -15.72
CA PRO A 186 -10.96 31.35 -16.73
C PRO A 186 -9.62 30.64 -16.44
N ARG A 187 -9.22 30.53 -15.18
CA ARG A 187 -7.92 29.95 -14.79
C ARG A 187 -7.83 28.47 -15.12
N ILE A 188 -6.59 28.03 -15.32
CA ILE A 188 -6.24 26.65 -15.65
C ILE A 188 -5.38 26.04 -14.55
N VAL A 189 -5.72 24.82 -14.14
CA VAL A 189 -4.83 23.93 -13.39
C VAL A 189 -4.39 22.81 -14.33
N ALA A 190 -3.08 22.63 -14.49
CA ALA A 190 -2.50 21.55 -15.29
C ALA A 190 -1.66 20.62 -14.43
N PHE A 191 -2.01 19.33 -14.41
CA PHE A 191 -1.22 18.26 -13.82
C PHE A 191 -0.49 17.52 -14.94
N LEU A 192 0.84 17.62 -14.96
CA LEU A 192 1.68 16.99 -15.99
C LEU A 192 2.03 15.52 -15.67
N ASP A 193 1.77 15.08 -14.44
CA ASP A 193 2.08 13.74 -13.93
C ASP A 193 0.88 13.20 -13.12
N HIS A 194 1.00 11.98 -12.57
CA HIS A 194 -0.06 11.27 -11.88
C HIS A 194 -0.61 12.06 -10.69
N VAL A 195 -1.94 12.01 -10.53
CA VAL A 195 -2.66 12.61 -9.41
C VAL A 195 -3.39 11.51 -8.65
N THR A 196 -3.18 11.43 -7.34
CA THR A 196 -3.78 10.35 -6.54
C THR A 196 -4.38 10.87 -5.24
N ALA A 197 -5.54 10.33 -4.86
CA ALA A 197 -6.20 10.64 -3.60
C ALA A 197 -6.66 9.37 -2.88
N ALA A 198 -6.43 9.29 -1.56
CA ALA A 198 -6.94 8.15 -0.80
C ALA A 198 -8.46 8.17 -0.65
N GLN A 199 -9.08 9.37 -0.75
CA GLN A 199 -10.54 9.52 -0.79
C GLN A 199 -11.03 9.89 -2.19
N LYS A 200 -11.34 11.16 -2.47
CA LYS A 200 -11.94 11.61 -3.74
C LYS A 200 -11.08 12.68 -4.42
N ILE A 201 -11.18 12.78 -5.74
CA ILE A 201 -10.73 13.96 -6.50
C ILE A 201 -12.00 14.67 -6.99
N LEU A 202 -12.19 15.92 -6.57
CA LEU A 202 -13.42 16.68 -6.77
C LEU A 202 -13.11 18.00 -7.47
N HIS A 203 -13.91 18.34 -8.47
CA HIS A 203 -13.77 19.59 -9.23
C HIS A 203 -14.69 20.67 -8.68
N ASN A 204 -14.54 20.94 -7.38
CA ASN A 204 -15.27 21.94 -6.62
C ASN A 204 -14.44 22.42 -5.42
N ASN A 205 -14.89 23.49 -4.79
CA ASN A 205 -14.33 24.03 -3.57
C ASN A 205 -14.51 23.03 -2.43
N SER A 206 -13.59 23.08 -1.47
CA SER A 206 -13.78 22.39 -0.21
C SER A 206 -15.09 22.85 0.44
N PRO A 207 -15.84 21.97 1.13
CA PRO A 207 -16.99 22.37 1.95
C PRO A 207 -16.62 23.41 3.03
N ASN A 208 -15.34 23.52 3.37
CA ASN A 208 -14.82 24.49 4.33
C ASN A 208 -14.39 25.82 3.69
N ASP A 209 -14.42 25.92 2.37
CA ASP A 209 -14.12 27.16 1.65
C ASP A 209 -15.41 27.96 1.42
N PRO A 210 -15.57 29.14 2.04
CA PRO A 210 -16.78 29.96 1.91
C PRO A 210 -16.88 30.68 0.56
N ASN A 211 -15.83 30.66 -0.26
CA ASN A 211 -15.80 31.38 -1.52
C ASN A 211 -16.64 30.66 -2.57
N VAL A 212 -17.41 31.43 -3.33
CA VAL A 212 -18.13 30.93 -4.50
C VAL A 212 -17.29 31.26 -5.72
N ARG A 213 -16.92 30.21 -6.47
CA ARG A 213 -16.18 30.32 -7.72
C ARG A 213 -17.03 29.75 -8.85
N THR A 214 -16.65 30.11 -10.08
CA THR A 214 -17.09 29.39 -11.27
C THR A 214 -15.93 28.52 -11.68
N LEU A 215 -16.15 27.21 -11.80
CA LEU A 215 -15.13 26.25 -12.18
C LEU A 215 -14.45 26.66 -13.50
N GLY A 216 -13.13 26.83 -13.45
CA GLY A 216 -12.23 27.01 -14.57
C GLY A 216 -11.86 25.68 -15.22
N THR A 217 -10.69 25.61 -15.86
CA THR A 217 -10.25 24.40 -16.57
C THR A 217 -9.27 23.58 -15.75
N ILE A 218 -9.47 22.26 -15.70
CA ILE A 218 -8.53 21.32 -15.08
C ILE A 218 -8.08 20.34 -16.17
N THR A 219 -6.77 20.13 -16.29
CA THR A 219 -6.18 19.19 -17.27
C THR A 219 -5.27 18.19 -16.58
N TYR A 220 -5.40 16.92 -16.94
CA TYR A 220 -4.56 15.81 -16.49
C TYR A 220 -3.84 15.21 -17.69
N GLN A 221 -2.50 15.15 -17.65
CA GLN A 221 -1.70 14.53 -18.70
C GLN A 221 -1.32 13.07 -18.41
N ALA A 222 -1.57 12.60 -17.18
CA ALA A 222 -1.38 11.22 -16.74
C ALA A 222 -2.63 10.71 -16.00
N GLU A 223 -2.55 9.53 -15.38
CA GLU A 223 -3.66 8.94 -14.64
C GLU A 223 -4.02 9.78 -13.40
N HIS A 224 -5.32 9.80 -13.10
CA HIS A 224 -5.85 10.43 -11.90
C HIS A 224 -6.78 9.44 -11.18
N ASP A 225 -6.29 8.88 -10.08
CA ASP A 225 -6.99 7.82 -9.36
C ASP A 225 -7.39 8.28 -7.96
N TRP A 226 -8.58 7.89 -7.54
CA TRP A 226 -9.04 8.05 -6.17
C TRP A 226 -9.36 6.70 -5.54
N ASN A 227 -9.63 6.65 -4.23
CA ASN A 227 -9.68 5.41 -3.44
C ASN A 227 -8.37 4.58 -3.50
N VAL A 228 -7.22 5.26 -3.65
CA VAL A 228 -5.94 4.59 -3.48
C VAL A 228 -5.61 4.41 -2.00
N SER A 229 -4.64 3.55 -1.66
CA SER A 229 -4.17 3.46 -0.28
C SER A 229 -3.51 4.76 0.16
N SER A 230 -3.74 5.19 1.40
CA SER A 230 -3.00 6.29 1.99
C SER A 230 -1.52 5.93 2.16
N LEU A 231 -0.67 6.92 2.00
CA LEU A 231 0.76 6.84 2.23
C LEU A 231 1.07 7.25 3.66
N ASN A 232 1.45 6.29 4.49
CA ASN A 232 1.79 6.54 5.88
C ASN A 232 3.17 7.19 5.99
N LEU A 233 3.25 8.29 6.74
CA LEU A 233 4.52 8.89 7.11
C LEU A 233 5.03 8.21 8.38
N PRO A 234 6.31 7.81 8.44
CA PRO A 234 6.84 7.10 9.60
C PRO A 234 7.08 8.09 10.74
N LEU A 235 6.02 8.52 11.44
CA LEU A 235 6.11 9.45 12.57
C LEU A 235 6.51 8.77 13.89
N GLY A 236 6.36 7.44 13.96
CA GLY A 236 6.49 6.69 15.21
C GLY A 236 5.36 6.96 16.22
N THR A 237 4.38 7.79 15.87
CA THR A 237 3.20 8.16 16.67
C THR A 237 1.96 8.16 15.77
N ASP A 238 0.82 8.67 16.26
CA ASP A 238 -0.35 8.90 15.40
C ASP A 238 -0.02 9.88 14.25
N ASN A 239 -0.71 9.70 13.13
CA ASN A 239 -0.63 10.56 11.94
C ASN A 239 -1.49 11.83 12.10
N ASN A 240 -1.66 12.35 13.32
CA ASN A 240 -2.37 13.60 13.51
C ASN A 240 -1.63 14.73 12.77
N PRO A 241 -2.34 15.65 12.08
CA PRO A 241 -1.76 16.81 11.39
C PRO A 241 -0.72 17.59 12.20
N THR A 242 -0.89 17.68 13.52
CA THR A 242 0.05 18.35 14.42
C THR A 242 1.42 17.67 14.43
N ASN A 243 1.44 16.33 14.48
CA ASN A 243 2.67 15.53 14.49
C ASN A 243 3.36 15.54 13.12
N LEU A 244 2.57 15.67 12.04
CA LEU A 244 3.08 15.80 10.68
C LEU A 244 3.78 17.14 10.45
N HIS A 245 3.15 18.24 10.87
CA HIS A 245 3.76 19.57 10.77
C HIS A 245 5.05 19.67 11.59
N ALA A 246 5.09 19.01 12.74
CA ALA A 246 6.29 18.94 13.57
C ALA A 246 7.52 18.40 12.81
N LEU A 247 7.37 17.56 11.77
CA LEU A 247 8.51 17.03 11.03
C LEU A 247 9.41 18.11 10.37
N ILE A 248 8.81 19.23 9.97
CA ILE A 248 9.50 20.34 9.30
C ILE A 248 9.87 21.48 10.25
N GLU A 249 9.39 21.45 11.49
CA GLU A 249 9.71 22.44 12.51
C GLU A 249 11.06 22.16 13.18
N ILE A 250 11.65 23.22 13.75
CA ILE A 250 12.80 23.09 14.65
C ILE A 250 12.32 22.35 15.92
N PRO A 251 13.04 21.30 16.39
CA PRO A 251 12.65 20.54 17.58
C PRO A 251 12.49 21.45 18.82
N PRO A 252 11.44 21.27 19.63
CA PRO A 252 11.34 21.93 20.92
C PRO A 252 12.54 21.59 21.80
N GLY A 253 13.04 22.53 22.60
CA GLY A 253 14.21 22.31 23.46
C GLY A 253 14.04 21.19 24.51
N SER A 254 12.81 20.79 24.80
CA SER A 254 12.47 19.69 25.70
C SER A 254 12.31 18.33 25.02
N GLU A 255 12.33 18.27 23.67
CA GLU A 255 12.14 17.02 22.93
C GLU A 255 13.48 16.27 22.78
N PRO A 256 13.60 15.03 23.31
CA PRO A 256 14.79 14.23 23.09
C PRO A 256 14.96 13.87 21.61
N ILE A 257 16.19 13.92 21.09
CA ILE A 257 16.53 13.55 19.69
C ILE A 257 16.13 12.09 19.41
N ASN A 258 16.24 11.20 20.40
CA ASN A 258 15.90 9.79 20.29
C ASN A 258 14.42 9.47 20.58
N SER A 259 13.57 10.49 20.76
CA SER A 259 12.12 10.28 20.83
C SER A 259 11.57 9.81 19.48
N LEU A 260 10.37 9.20 19.49
CA LEU A 260 9.74 8.69 18.27
C LEU A 260 9.58 9.78 17.20
N VAL A 261 9.19 11.00 17.59
CA VAL A 261 9.08 12.16 16.70
C VAL A 261 10.46 12.78 16.40
N GLY A 262 11.34 12.87 17.40
CA GLY A 262 12.69 13.45 17.26
C GLY A 262 13.53 12.72 16.21
N LEU A 263 13.43 11.38 16.15
CA LEU A 263 14.09 10.57 15.13
C LEU A 263 13.58 10.83 13.71
N GLN A 264 12.40 11.44 13.57
CA GLN A 264 11.73 11.64 12.29
C GLN A 264 11.87 13.04 11.73
N ARG A 265 12.09 14.04 12.59
CA ARG A 265 12.28 15.44 12.21
C ARG A 265 13.44 15.59 11.23
N TYR A 266 13.18 16.30 10.13
CA TYR A 266 14.21 16.59 9.13
C TYR A 266 15.36 17.42 9.69
N PHE A 267 15.08 18.29 10.67
CA PHE A 267 16.11 19.07 11.35
C PHE A 267 17.19 18.17 12.00
N ASN A 268 16.80 17.06 12.63
CA ASN A 268 17.73 16.14 13.29
C ASN A 268 18.47 15.22 12.30
N LYS A 269 17.93 15.07 11.08
CA LYS A 269 18.52 14.27 9.99
C LYS A 269 19.40 15.09 9.05
N ALA A 270 19.38 16.42 9.14
CA ALA A 270 20.11 17.29 8.24
C ALA A 270 21.58 17.37 8.66
N ASP A 271 22.50 17.18 7.72
CA ASP A 271 23.96 17.32 7.97
C ASP A 271 24.39 18.78 8.19
N LEU A 272 23.64 19.73 7.60
CA LEU A 272 23.88 21.15 7.64
C LEU A 272 22.61 21.90 8.02
N VAL A 273 22.70 22.72 9.06
CA VAL A 273 21.62 23.64 9.46
C VAL A 273 22.08 25.07 9.22
N ILE A 274 21.31 25.79 8.39
CA ILE A 274 21.49 27.22 8.12
C ILE A 274 20.37 27.97 8.82
N LEU A 275 20.73 28.76 9.83
CA LEU A 275 19.80 29.65 10.53
C LEU A 275 19.96 31.07 9.97
N VAL A 276 18.88 31.58 9.39
CA VAL A 276 18.81 32.93 8.82
C VAL A 276 17.97 33.80 9.76
N SER A 277 18.53 34.92 10.19
CA SER A 277 17.84 35.98 10.92
C SER A 277 17.89 37.29 10.14
N ASN A 278 17.20 38.32 10.62
CA ASN A 278 17.24 39.66 10.00
C ASN A 278 18.64 40.29 9.99
N THR A 279 19.57 39.81 10.82
CA THR A 279 20.89 40.42 10.99
C THR A 279 22.05 39.43 10.82
N THR A 280 21.81 38.13 10.86
CA THR A 280 22.85 37.11 10.84
C THR A 280 22.43 35.88 10.05
N VAL A 281 23.38 35.31 9.32
CA VAL A 281 23.27 33.94 8.78
C VAL A 281 24.33 33.10 9.48
N THR A 282 23.90 32.05 10.16
CA THR A 282 24.81 31.11 10.82
C THR A 282 24.62 29.72 10.25
N ALA A 283 25.70 29.09 9.82
CA ALA A 283 25.70 27.70 9.41
C ALA A 283 26.38 26.86 10.49
N LYS A 284 25.78 25.73 10.86
CA LYS A 284 26.40 24.72 11.70
C LYS A 284 26.31 23.37 11.02
N SER A 285 27.40 22.61 11.06
CA SER A 285 27.30 21.17 10.85
C SER A 285 26.51 20.58 12.00
N CYS A 286 25.47 19.81 11.73
CA CYS A 286 24.94 18.90 12.72
C CYS A 286 24.87 17.51 12.11
N ALA A 287 25.61 16.59 12.69
CA ALA A 287 25.35 15.18 12.55
C ALA A 287 25.66 14.61 13.94
N SER A 288 24.65 14.58 14.79
CA SER A 288 24.67 13.72 15.97
C SER A 288 23.80 12.52 15.63
N ASN A 289 24.35 11.63 14.81
CA ASN A 289 23.95 10.22 14.83
C ASN A 289 24.48 9.59 16.12
#